data_AF-B7QZW8-F1
#
_entry.id   AF-B7QZW8-F1
#
_cell.length_a   1.000
_cell.length_b   1.000
_cell.length_c   1.000
_cell.angle_alpha   90.00
_cell.angle_beta   90.00
_cell.angle_gamma   90.00
#
_symmetry.space_group_name_H-M   'P 1'
#
loop_
_entity.id
_entity.type
_entity.pdbx_description
1 polymer ?
#
loop_
_entity_poly.entity_id
_entity_poly.type
_entity_poly.pdbx_seq_one_letter_code
_entity_poly.pdbx_strand_id
1 'polypeptide(L)'
;MKRVILAIGISILIVLSILAVAVASESTVVSEFSGESQYGGSLILNKSGWRSAPEDPQTVYIEIVAPNVRLKKAIREALTNVIRAHNLKPVYVNGSIEDYDLKGRVVVVYLPHAFSRDDLLSRECGVSGILYYSYPGDAKTFVDIMMKRNVPEETADTLEKLALELKFSSVRRLNKEHILNQTVSVAYWWNLKAKVGKLKDGDPYKMIAEEIAAQLDNFLKSS
;
A
#
# COMPACT_ATOMS: atom_id res chain seq x y z
N MET A 1 49.21 -29.01 14.81
CA MET A 1 48.11 -29.07 13.82
C MET A 1 46.73 -29.34 14.43
N LYS A 2 46.48 -30.45 15.16
CA LYS A 2 45.14 -30.75 15.73
C LYS A 2 44.53 -29.63 16.58
N ARG A 3 45.31 -28.97 17.45
CA ARG A 3 44.85 -27.85 18.29
C ARG A 3 44.49 -26.59 17.50
N VAL A 4 45.20 -26.33 16.40
CA VAL A 4 44.97 -25.17 15.53
C VAL A 4 43.68 -25.36 14.72
N ILE A 5 43.46 -26.57 14.17
CA ILE A 5 42.22 -26.92 13.47
C ILE A 5 41.02 -26.83 14.42
N LEU A 6 41.16 -27.32 15.66
CA LEU A 6 40.12 -27.21 16.68
C LEU A 6 39.78 -25.75 17.01
N ALA A 7 40.79 -24.91 17.21
CA ALA A 7 40.60 -23.49 17.51
C ALA A 7 39.91 -22.75 16.35
N ILE A 8 40.30 -23.02 15.10
CA ILE A 8 39.64 -22.46 13.92
C ILE A 8 38.19 -22.93 13.84
N GLY A 9 37.93 -24.22 14.09
CA GLY A 9 36.57 -24.76 14.09
C GLY A 9 35.66 -24.10 15.13
N ILE A 10 36.15 -23.91 16.35
CA ILE A 10 35.40 -23.23 17.42
C ILE A 10 35.13 -21.76 17.06
N SER A 11 36.13 -21.05 16.54
CA SER A 11 35.97 -19.65 16.13
C SER A 11 34.93 -19.49 15.03
N ILE A 12 34.94 -20.36 14.01
CA ILE A 12 33.92 -20.35 12.95
C ILE A 12 32.52 -20.59 13.54
N LEU A 13 32.39 -21.55 14.45
CA LEU A 13 31.11 -21.90 15.05
C LEU A 13 30.55 -20.76 15.91
N ILE A 14 31.40 -20.05 16.65
CA ILE A 14 31.01 -18.85 17.41
C ILE A 14 30.53 -17.75 16.44
N VAL A 15 31.28 -17.47 15.38
CA VAL A 15 30.91 -16.44 14.40
C VAL A 15 29.57 -16.78 13.73
N LEU A 16 29.37 -18.03 13.31
CA LEU A 16 28.11 -18.49 12.72
C LEU A 16 26.94 -18.40 13.70
N SER A 17 27.18 -18.71 14.98
CA SER A 17 26.16 -18.61 16.02
C SER A 17 25.73 -17.16 16.25
N ILE A 18 26.68 -16.22 16.29
CA ILE A 18 26.39 -14.78 16.43
C ILE A 18 25.58 -14.28 15.24
N LEU A 19 25.97 -14.66 14.01
CA LEU A 19 25.23 -14.32 12.79
C LEU A 19 23.80 -14.88 12.80
N ALA A 20 23.63 -16.13 13.22
CA ALA A 20 22.31 -16.76 13.31
C ALA A 20 21.40 -16.05 14.33
N VAL A 21 21.95 -15.69 15.50
CA VAL A 21 21.22 -14.93 16.53
C VAL A 21 20.85 -13.53 16.03
N ALA A 22 21.75 -12.86 15.31
CA ALA A 22 21.47 -11.54 14.73
C ALA A 22 20.29 -11.61 13.76
N VAL A 23 20.33 -12.49 12.76
CA VAL A 23 19.25 -12.67 11.78
C VAL A 23 17.93 -13.08 12.46
N ALA A 24 18.00 -13.97 13.46
CA ALA A 24 16.82 -14.40 14.18
C ALA A 24 16.25 -13.33 15.12
N SER A 25 16.98 -12.24 15.38
CA SER A 25 16.55 -11.14 16.24
C SER A 25 16.16 -9.87 15.47
N GLU A 26 16.28 -9.86 14.14
CA GLU A 26 15.95 -8.71 13.30
C GLU A 26 14.44 -8.58 13.02
N SER A 27 13.99 -7.35 12.81
CA SER A 27 12.65 -7.03 12.32
C SER A 27 12.77 -5.81 11.40
N THR A 28 12.38 -5.96 10.13
CA THR A 28 12.56 -4.92 9.10
C THR A 28 11.40 -4.88 8.12
N VAL A 29 11.14 -3.69 7.55
CA VAL A 29 10.30 -3.47 6.38
C VAL A 29 11.11 -2.68 5.36
N VAL A 30 11.25 -3.17 4.13
CA VAL A 30 12.04 -2.52 3.08
C VAL A 30 11.36 -2.75 1.73
N SER A 31 11.31 -1.72 0.88
CA SER A 31 10.91 -1.85 -0.52
C SER A 31 12.15 -1.78 -1.42
N GLU A 32 12.21 -2.60 -2.46
CA GLU A 32 13.29 -2.49 -3.45
C GLU A 32 13.12 -1.24 -4.32
N PHE A 33 11.87 -0.93 -4.66
CA PHE A 33 11.51 0.30 -5.34
C PHE A 33 10.14 0.77 -4.86
N SER A 34 9.96 2.07 -4.67
CA SER A 34 8.70 2.66 -4.22
C SER A 34 8.65 4.11 -4.63
N GLY A 35 7.44 4.63 -4.80
CA GLY A 35 7.22 6.05 -5.05
C GLY A 35 5.82 6.46 -4.65
N GLU A 36 5.68 7.76 -4.40
CA GLU A 36 4.39 8.40 -4.15
C GLU A 36 4.19 9.57 -5.09
N SER A 37 2.94 9.81 -5.47
CA SER A 37 2.59 10.94 -6.30
C SER A 37 1.24 11.49 -5.88
N GLN A 38 1.25 12.73 -5.39
CA GLN A 38 0.06 13.42 -4.92
C GLN A 38 -0.30 14.60 -5.83
N TYR A 39 -1.61 14.85 -5.95
CA TYR A 39 -2.18 16.06 -6.52
C TYR A 39 -3.29 16.55 -5.56
N GLY A 40 -3.13 17.75 -5.01
CA GLY A 40 -4.12 18.39 -4.15
C GLY A 40 -4.46 19.80 -4.67
N GLY A 41 -5.76 20.09 -4.72
CA GLY A 41 -6.35 21.45 -4.75
C GLY A 41 -5.69 22.51 -5.63
N SER A 42 -6.25 22.76 -6.81
CA SER A 42 -6.04 24.03 -7.53
C SER A 42 -6.89 25.14 -6.91
N LEU A 43 -6.29 26.33 -6.67
CA LEU A 43 -6.96 27.56 -6.20
C LEU A 43 -7.88 28.16 -7.29
N ILE A 44 -8.83 27.39 -7.82
CA ILE A 44 -9.82 27.90 -8.77
C ILE A 44 -10.96 28.53 -7.96
N LEU A 45 -11.05 29.86 -8.02
CA LEU A 45 -12.14 30.63 -7.40
C LEU A 45 -13.49 30.13 -7.91
N ASN A 46 -14.44 29.95 -6.98
CA ASN A 46 -15.79 29.38 -7.14
C ASN A 46 -16.75 30.16 -8.08
N LYS A 47 -16.23 30.96 -9.01
CA LYS A 47 -17.01 31.80 -9.96
C LYS A 47 -17.03 31.24 -11.40
N SER A 48 -16.54 30.02 -11.63
CA SER A 48 -16.28 29.46 -12.97
C SER A 48 -17.29 28.39 -13.45
N GLY A 49 -18.37 28.11 -12.72
CA GLY A 49 -19.32 27.03 -13.05
C GLY A 49 -18.86 25.63 -12.62
N TRP A 50 -17.80 25.55 -11.82
CA TRP A 50 -17.29 24.32 -11.23
C TRP A 50 -18.11 23.91 -9.99
N ARG A 51 -18.17 22.62 -9.68
CA ARG A 51 -18.90 22.05 -8.53
C ARG A 51 -17.89 21.62 -7.46
N SER A 52 -18.22 21.81 -6.19
CA SER A 52 -17.41 21.25 -5.11
C SER A 52 -17.50 19.73 -5.08
N ALA A 53 -16.45 19.08 -4.56
CA ALA A 53 -16.47 17.66 -4.20
C ALA A 53 -17.72 17.30 -3.33
N PRO A 54 -18.23 16.06 -3.43
CA PRO A 54 -19.58 15.64 -3.05
C PRO A 54 -19.86 15.61 -1.54
N GLU A 55 -21.14 15.39 -1.23
CA GLU A 55 -21.81 15.65 0.05
C GLU A 55 -21.39 14.78 1.25
N ASP A 56 -20.75 13.63 1.05
CA ASP A 56 -20.30 12.75 2.16
C ASP A 56 -18.76 12.65 2.23
N PRO A 57 -18.05 13.73 2.63
CA PRO A 57 -16.60 13.74 2.72
C PRO A 57 -16.05 12.87 3.86
N GLN A 58 -16.93 12.37 4.75
CA GLN A 58 -16.55 11.60 5.93
C GLN A 58 -16.47 10.10 5.64
N THR A 59 -17.21 9.60 4.65
CA THR A 59 -17.17 8.18 4.26
C THR A 59 -15.98 7.87 3.35
N VAL A 60 -15.25 6.79 3.66
CA VAL A 60 -14.19 6.22 2.84
C VAL A 60 -14.60 4.83 2.37
N TYR A 61 -14.88 4.69 1.07
CA TYR A 61 -15.12 3.40 0.42
C TYR A 61 -13.79 2.71 0.14
N ILE A 62 -13.64 1.46 0.59
CA ILE A 62 -12.36 0.76 0.60
C ILE A 62 -12.49 -0.57 -0.14
N GLU A 63 -11.70 -0.74 -1.20
CA GLU A 63 -11.48 -2.01 -1.86
C GLU A 63 -10.08 -2.55 -1.55
N ILE A 64 -9.98 -3.84 -1.21
CA ILE A 64 -8.69 -4.54 -1.01
C ILE A 64 -8.65 -5.75 -1.93
N VAL A 65 -7.81 -5.65 -2.96
CA VAL A 65 -7.49 -6.71 -3.91
C VAL A 65 -6.11 -7.26 -3.57
N ALA A 66 -6.08 -8.37 -2.84
CA ALA A 66 -4.86 -9.06 -2.46
C ALA A 66 -5.10 -10.58 -2.44
N PRO A 67 -4.15 -11.41 -2.92
CA PRO A 67 -4.34 -12.86 -3.03
C PRO A 67 -4.34 -13.57 -1.67
N ASN A 68 -3.73 -12.97 -0.63
CA ASN A 68 -3.58 -13.60 0.69
C ASN A 68 -4.63 -13.08 1.69
N VAL A 69 -5.43 -14.00 2.27
CA VAL A 69 -6.50 -13.66 3.23
C VAL A 69 -5.96 -13.06 4.53
N ARG A 70 -4.81 -13.56 5.04
CA ARG A 70 -4.19 -13.03 6.27
C ARG A 70 -3.73 -11.58 6.06
N LEU A 71 -3.09 -11.32 4.93
CA LEU A 71 -2.69 -9.98 4.51
C LEU A 71 -3.91 -9.06 4.37
N LYS A 72 -4.97 -9.52 3.69
CA LYS A 72 -6.21 -8.73 3.53
C LYS A 72 -6.84 -8.35 4.87
N LYS A 73 -6.81 -9.26 5.85
CA LYS A 73 -7.28 -8.98 7.21
C LYS A 73 -6.40 -7.95 7.92
N ALA A 74 -5.08 -8.10 7.85
CA ALA A 74 -4.14 -7.16 8.46
C ALA A 74 -4.28 -5.74 7.86
N ILE A 75 -4.37 -5.63 6.53
CA ILE A 75 -4.60 -4.35 5.83
C ILE A 75 -5.92 -3.73 6.27
N ARG A 76 -7.00 -4.52 6.31
CA ARG A 76 -8.31 -4.03 6.77
C ARG A 76 -8.22 -3.44 8.18
N GLU A 77 -7.59 -4.15 9.12
CA GLU A 77 -7.41 -3.66 10.49
C GLU A 77 -6.59 -2.35 10.53
N ALA A 78 -5.45 -2.31 9.85
CA ALA A 78 -4.56 -1.15 9.82
C ALA A 78 -5.22 0.09 9.17
N LEU A 79 -5.87 -0.08 8.00
CA LEU A 79 -6.59 1.00 7.34
C LEU A 79 -7.77 1.51 8.18
N THR A 80 -8.51 0.61 8.83
CA THR A 80 -9.62 1.00 9.72
C THR A 80 -9.13 1.92 10.83
N ASN A 81 -7.99 1.59 11.45
CA ASN A 81 -7.41 2.38 12.53
C ASN A 81 -7.01 3.78 12.05
N VAL A 82 -6.30 3.87 10.92
CA VAL A 82 -5.89 5.16 10.32
C VAL A 82 -7.11 6.00 9.94
N ILE A 83 -8.06 5.44 9.20
CA ILE A 83 -9.26 6.17 8.73
C ILE A 83 -10.05 6.72 9.93
N ARG A 84 -10.26 5.92 10.97
CA ARG A 84 -10.96 6.37 12.19
C ARG A 84 -10.18 7.44 12.97
N ALA A 85 -8.84 7.39 12.96
CA ALA A 85 -8.01 8.42 13.60
C ALA A 85 -8.20 9.80 12.94
N HIS A 86 -8.57 9.82 11.65
CA HIS A 86 -8.95 11.04 10.91
C HIS A 86 -10.44 11.40 11.05
N ASN A 87 -11.17 10.78 11.97
CA ASN A 87 -12.63 10.92 12.16
C ASN A 87 -13.47 10.52 10.94
N LEU A 88 -12.91 9.74 10.03
CA LEU A 88 -13.60 9.23 8.84
C LEU A 88 -14.24 7.87 9.12
N LYS A 89 -15.26 7.52 8.32
CA LYS A 89 -16.01 6.27 8.40
C LYS A 89 -15.54 5.28 7.32
N PRO A 90 -14.85 4.18 7.66
CA PRO A 90 -14.48 3.16 6.69
C PRO A 90 -15.68 2.30 6.28
N VAL A 91 -15.88 2.13 4.97
CA VAL A 91 -16.89 1.24 4.37
C VAL A 91 -16.18 0.30 3.39
N TYR A 92 -16.07 -0.97 3.75
CA TYR A 92 -15.45 -1.97 2.88
C TYR A 92 -16.45 -2.46 1.84
N VAL A 93 -16.04 -2.42 0.57
CA VAL A 93 -16.88 -2.90 -0.52
C VAL A 93 -16.93 -4.43 -0.57
N ASN A 94 -18.13 -4.96 -0.81
CA ASN A 94 -18.38 -6.37 -1.07
C ASN A 94 -18.51 -6.56 -2.59
N GLY A 95 -17.42 -6.92 -3.27
CA GLY A 95 -17.39 -7.00 -4.72
C GLY A 95 -16.50 -5.92 -5.31
N SER A 96 -16.95 -5.28 -6.39
CA SER A 96 -16.22 -4.24 -7.11
C SER A 96 -16.53 -2.86 -6.53
N ILE A 97 -15.55 -1.96 -6.53
CA ILE A 97 -15.75 -0.56 -6.13
C ILE A 97 -16.76 0.17 -7.05
N GLU A 98 -17.03 -0.37 -8.25
CA GLU A 98 -18.02 0.17 -9.20
C GLU A 98 -19.47 0.04 -8.73
N ASP A 99 -19.75 -0.92 -7.84
CA ASP A 99 -21.10 -1.23 -7.36
C ASP A 99 -21.62 -0.20 -6.33
N TYR A 100 -20.79 0.76 -5.92
CA TYR A 100 -21.08 1.72 -4.87
C TYR A 100 -21.35 3.12 -5.44
N ASP A 101 -22.29 3.86 -4.83
CA ASP A 101 -22.54 5.27 -5.15
C ASP A 101 -21.47 6.14 -4.45
N LEU A 102 -20.34 6.33 -5.13
CA LEU A 102 -19.11 6.90 -4.56
C LEU A 102 -19.17 8.42 -4.40
N LYS A 103 -20.00 8.87 -3.48
CA LYS A 103 -20.20 10.28 -3.09
C LYS A 103 -19.24 10.77 -2.00
N GLY A 104 -18.11 10.08 -1.80
CA GLY A 104 -17.19 10.32 -0.68
C GLY A 104 -15.73 10.16 -1.05
N ARG A 105 -14.93 9.52 -0.21
CA ARG A 105 -13.53 9.19 -0.51
C ARG A 105 -13.44 7.75 -1.00
N VAL A 106 -12.49 7.47 -1.88
CA VAL A 106 -12.18 6.11 -2.34
C VAL A 106 -10.74 5.77 -1.96
N VAL A 107 -10.55 4.58 -1.41
CA VAL A 107 -9.26 3.94 -1.20
C VAL A 107 -9.29 2.58 -1.89
N VAL A 108 -8.34 2.32 -2.78
CA VAL A 108 -8.13 0.99 -3.35
C VAL A 108 -6.72 0.52 -3.05
N VAL A 109 -6.60 -0.62 -2.40
CA VAL A 109 -5.34 -1.34 -2.21
C VAL A 109 -5.30 -2.50 -3.19
N TYR A 110 -4.45 -2.39 -4.20
CA TYR A 110 -4.29 -3.38 -5.26
C TYR A 110 -2.90 -4.01 -5.19
N LEU A 111 -2.81 -5.23 -4.70
CA LEU A 111 -1.58 -5.99 -4.45
C LEU A 111 -1.62 -7.31 -5.26
N PRO A 112 -1.38 -7.27 -6.58
CA PRO A 112 -1.49 -8.45 -7.45
C PRO A 112 -0.46 -9.53 -7.11
N HIS A 113 0.70 -9.12 -6.57
CA HIS A 113 1.75 -10.04 -6.17
C HIS A 113 1.91 -10.01 -4.66
N ALA A 114 1.87 -11.19 -4.06
CA ALA A 114 2.27 -11.40 -2.69
C ALA A 114 3.02 -12.71 -2.57
N PHE A 115 4.01 -12.76 -1.70
CA PHE A 115 4.70 -13.98 -1.32
C PHE A 115 4.82 -14.07 0.20
N SER A 116 5.06 -15.29 0.67
CA SER A 116 5.44 -15.53 2.06
C SER A 116 6.46 -16.66 2.10
N ARG A 117 7.46 -16.51 2.96
CA ARG A 117 8.50 -17.50 3.22
C ARG A 117 8.62 -17.71 4.72
N ASP A 118 8.78 -18.96 5.12
CA ASP A 118 9.06 -19.32 6.51
C ASP A 118 10.36 -20.11 6.54
N ASP A 119 11.45 -19.39 6.78
CA ASP A 119 12.79 -19.94 6.84
C ASP A 119 13.14 -20.33 8.29
N LEU A 120 14.23 -21.10 8.45
CA LEU A 120 14.67 -21.60 9.75
C LEU A 120 14.85 -20.49 10.80
N LEU A 121 15.34 -19.31 10.38
CA LEU A 121 15.67 -18.20 11.28
C LEU A 121 14.69 -17.04 11.20
N SER A 122 13.79 -17.00 10.22
CA SER A 122 12.93 -15.84 9.97
C SER A 122 11.67 -16.16 9.18
N ARG A 123 10.63 -15.37 9.42
CA ARG A 123 9.43 -15.30 8.59
C ARG A 123 9.48 -14.05 7.73
N GLU A 124 9.14 -14.18 6.45
CA GLU A 124 9.09 -13.08 5.50
C GLU A 124 7.74 -13.07 4.78
N CYS A 125 7.25 -11.86 4.53
CA CYS A 125 6.17 -11.62 3.57
C CYS A 125 6.63 -10.51 2.64
N GLY A 126 6.19 -10.53 1.39
CA GLY A 126 6.36 -9.37 0.52
C GLY A 126 5.21 -9.19 -0.44
N VAL A 127 5.06 -7.95 -0.91
CA VAL A 127 4.00 -7.52 -1.82
C VAL A 127 4.54 -6.56 -2.89
N SER A 128 3.89 -6.56 -4.04
CA SER A 128 4.04 -5.49 -5.03
C SER A 128 2.65 -5.01 -5.44
N GLY A 129 2.48 -3.69 -5.58
CA GLY A 129 1.18 -3.12 -5.92
C GLY A 129 1.06 -1.64 -5.62
N ILE A 130 -0.19 -1.17 -5.52
CA ILE A 130 -0.56 0.25 -5.48
C ILE A 130 -1.57 0.50 -4.37
N LEU A 131 -1.42 1.65 -3.71
CA LEU A 131 -2.44 2.31 -2.90
C LEU A 131 -2.96 3.53 -3.69
N TYR A 132 -4.22 3.49 -4.08
CA TYR A 132 -4.92 4.59 -4.73
C TYR A 132 -5.86 5.27 -3.75
N TYR A 133 -5.80 6.59 -3.68
CA TYR A 133 -6.71 7.43 -2.91
C TYR A 133 -7.28 8.54 -3.80
N SER A 134 -8.59 8.76 -3.67
CA SER A 134 -9.26 9.85 -4.37
C SER A 134 -10.38 10.45 -3.55
N TYR A 135 -10.40 11.78 -3.52
CA TYR A 135 -11.53 12.62 -3.15
C TYR A 135 -11.78 13.52 -4.36
N PRO A 136 -12.93 13.41 -5.05
CA PRO A 136 -14.27 13.02 -4.59
C PRO A 136 -14.63 11.54 -4.73
N GLY A 137 -13.67 10.61 -4.79
CA GLY A 137 -13.98 9.19 -4.92
C GLY A 137 -14.03 8.70 -6.37
N ASP A 138 -12.99 9.01 -7.15
CA ASP A 138 -12.85 8.61 -8.55
C ASP A 138 -12.53 7.11 -8.73
N ALA A 139 -13.48 6.21 -8.42
CA ALA A 139 -13.26 4.81 -8.76
C ALA A 139 -13.49 4.50 -10.25
N LYS A 140 -14.25 5.33 -10.97
CA LYS A 140 -14.49 5.11 -12.40
C LYS A 140 -13.18 5.05 -13.18
N THR A 141 -12.28 6.01 -12.95
CA THR A 141 -10.97 5.99 -13.59
C THR A 141 -10.14 4.79 -13.17
N PHE A 142 -10.19 4.41 -11.89
CA PHE A 142 -9.52 3.20 -11.43
C PHE A 142 -10.01 1.96 -12.18
N VAL A 143 -11.33 1.73 -12.21
CA VAL A 143 -11.96 0.58 -12.88
C VAL A 143 -11.66 0.58 -14.39
N ASP A 144 -11.83 1.73 -15.06
CA ASP A 144 -11.57 1.84 -16.50
C ASP A 144 -10.13 1.50 -16.88
N ILE A 145 -9.16 1.92 -16.06
CA ILE A 145 -7.74 1.61 -16.26
C ILE A 145 -7.48 0.12 -15.97
N MET A 146 -7.99 -0.39 -14.86
CA MET A 146 -7.82 -1.80 -14.49
C MET A 146 -8.44 -2.75 -15.51
N MET A 147 -9.60 -2.43 -16.10
CA MET A 147 -10.23 -3.23 -17.16
C MET A 147 -9.45 -3.23 -18.48
N LYS A 148 -8.78 -2.12 -18.82
CA LYS A 148 -7.96 -2.01 -20.04
C LYS A 148 -6.56 -2.60 -19.87
N ARG A 149 -6.20 -2.94 -18.63
CA ARG A 149 -4.88 -3.43 -18.29
C ARG A 149 -4.68 -4.83 -18.87
N ASN A 150 -3.79 -4.92 -19.86
CA ASN A 150 -3.34 -6.18 -20.44
C ASN A 150 -1.82 -6.26 -20.35
N VAL A 151 -1.32 -6.48 -19.12
CA VAL A 151 0.11 -6.61 -18.87
C VAL A 151 0.40 -8.09 -18.57
N PRO A 152 1.24 -8.77 -19.37
CA PRO A 152 1.50 -10.19 -19.20
C PRO A 152 2.33 -10.52 -17.95
N GLU A 153 3.16 -9.58 -17.48
CA GLU A 153 3.98 -9.72 -16.27
C GLU A 153 4.17 -8.36 -15.59
N GLU A 154 3.96 -8.31 -14.27
CA GLU A 154 4.28 -7.10 -13.49
C GLU A 154 5.77 -6.94 -13.28
N THR A 155 6.21 -5.70 -13.41
CA THR A 155 7.56 -5.24 -13.11
C THR A 155 7.48 -3.93 -12.32
N ALA A 156 8.61 -3.48 -11.79
CA ALA A 156 8.69 -2.16 -11.14
C ALA A 156 8.21 -1.03 -12.06
N ASP A 157 8.62 -1.05 -13.33
CA ASP A 157 8.28 -0.03 -14.33
C ASP A 157 6.79 -0.06 -14.72
N THR A 158 6.18 -1.25 -14.85
CA THR A 158 4.74 -1.34 -15.15
C THR A 158 3.87 -0.86 -14.00
N LEU A 159 4.29 -1.07 -12.75
CA LEU A 159 3.59 -0.54 -11.57
C LEU A 159 3.72 0.98 -11.46
N GLU A 160 4.92 1.52 -11.68
CA GLU A 160 5.13 2.97 -11.69
C GLU A 160 4.30 3.65 -12.79
N LYS A 161 4.33 3.10 -14.01
CA LYS A 161 3.49 3.58 -15.13
C LYS A 161 2.01 3.54 -14.79
N LEU A 162 1.54 2.44 -14.19
CA LEU A 162 0.15 2.34 -13.73
C LEU A 162 -0.16 3.42 -12.68
N ALA A 163 0.71 3.63 -11.70
CA ALA A 163 0.49 4.62 -10.65
C ALA A 163 0.39 6.05 -11.21
N LEU A 164 1.27 6.38 -12.15
CA LEU A 164 1.24 7.66 -12.87
C LEU A 164 -0.01 7.80 -13.74
N GLU A 165 -0.38 6.75 -14.48
CA GLU A 165 -1.58 6.74 -15.32
C GLU A 165 -2.86 6.94 -14.50
N LEU A 166 -2.99 6.25 -13.36
CA LEU A 166 -4.09 6.41 -12.40
C LEU A 166 -4.18 7.86 -11.93
N LYS A 167 -3.06 8.46 -11.51
CA LYS A 167 -3.04 9.86 -11.06
C LYS A 167 -3.48 10.81 -12.17
N PHE A 168 -2.78 10.80 -13.31
CA PHE A 168 -3.01 11.78 -14.36
C PHE A 168 -4.39 11.64 -15.01
N SER A 169 -4.87 10.41 -15.18
CA SER A 169 -6.21 10.16 -15.73
C SER A 169 -7.30 10.62 -14.77
N SER A 170 -7.13 10.39 -13.46
CA SER A 170 -8.14 10.79 -12.47
C SER A 170 -8.22 12.32 -12.40
N VAL A 171 -7.07 12.99 -12.28
CA VAL A 171 -6.99 14.47 -12.28
C VAL A 171 -7.60 15.05 -13.57
N ARG A 172 -7.30 14.45 -14.73
CA ARG A 172 -7.87 14.90 -16.02
C ARG A 172 -9.38 14.73 -16.05
N ARG A 173 -9.91 13.58 -15.60
CA ARG A 173 -11.36 13.32 -15.58
C ARG A 173 -12.07 14.31 -14.68
N LEU A 174 -11.60 14.46 -13.44
CA LEU A 174 -12.24 15.32 -12.47
C LEU A 174 -12.15 16.81 -12.84
N ASN A 175 -11.06 17.26 -13.47
CA ASN A 175 -10.99 18.60 -14.07
C ASN A 175 -11.99 18.79 -15.21
N LYS A 176 -12.19 17.77 -16.07
CA LYS A 176 -13.19 17.80 -17.14
C LYS A 176 -14.62 17.83 -16.58
N GLU A 177 -14.84 17.21 -15.43
CA GLU A 177 -16.10 17.27 -14.68
C GLU A 177 -16.23 18.55 -13.84
N HIS A 178 -15.23 19.43 -13.89
CA HIS A 178 -15.17 20.71 -13.19
C HIS A 178 -15.36 20.53 -11.67
N ILE A 179 -14.67 19.56 -11.06
CA ILE A 179 -14.73 19.33 -9.60
C ILE A 179 -13.63 20.13 -8.87
N LEU A 180 -14.04 20.94 -7.89
CA LEU A 180 -13.16 21.69 -6.98
C LEU A 180 -12.83 20.88 -5.71
N ASN A 181 -11.74 21.29 -5.03
CA ASN A 181 -11.29 20.71 -3.75
C ASN A 181 -11.06 19.20 -3.83
N GLN A 182 -10.56 18.75 -4.97
CA GLN A 182 -10.21 17.35 -5.20
C GLN A 182 -8.78 17.05 -4.73
N THR A 183 -8.58 15.80 -4.32
CA THR A 183 -7.28 15.24 -4.02
C THR A 183 -7.18 13.85 -4.63
N VAL A 184 -6.10 13.60 -5.37
CA VAL A 184 -5.76 12.28 -5.90
C VAL A 184 -4.34 11.96 -5.46
N SER A 185 -4.18 10.83 -4.80
CA SER A 185 -2.88 10.36 -4.33
C SER A 185 -2.70 8.90 -4.71
N VAL A 186 -1.52 8.57 -5.22
CA VAL A 186 -1.17 7.20 -5.60
C VAL A 186 0.22 6.89 -5.05
N ALA A 187 0.34 5.78 -4.32
CA ALA A 187 1.61 5.21 -3.92
C ALA A 187 1.76 3.83 -4.52
N TYR A 188 2.99 3.43 -4.81
CA TYR A 188 3.28 2.11 -5.34
C TYR A 188 4.54 1.52 -4.70
N TRP A 189 4.58 0.20 -4.68
CA TRP A 189 5.70 -0.57 -4.16
C TRP A 189 6.00 -1.74 -5.09
N TRP A 190 7.29 -1.94 -5.32
CA TRP A 190 7.84 -3.14 -5.91
C TRP A 190 8.68 -3.86 -4.86
N ASN A 191 8.31 -5.10 -4.57
CA ASN A 191 8.96 -5.95 -3.57
C ASN A 191 9.07 -5.24 -2.20
N LEU A 192 7.95 -4.73 -1.69
CA LEU A 192 7.83 -4.34 -0.29
C LEU A 192 7.85 -5.59 0.57
N LYS A 193 8.92 -5.76 1.36
CA LYS A 193 9.21 -6.95 2.15
C LYS A 193 9.21 -6.62 3.62
N ALA A 194 8.52 -7.44 4.41
CA ALA A 194 8.65 -7.45 5.86
C ALA A 194 9.27 -8.77 6.30
N LYS A 195 10.32 -8.68 7.11
CA LYS A 195 11.03 -9.83 7.69
C LYS A 195 11.02 -9.74 9.20
N VAL A 196 10.74 -10.87 9.86
CA VAL A 196 10.74 -11.01 11.32
C VAL A 196 11.52 -12.26 11.68
N GLY A 197 12.62 -12.09 12.41
CA GLY A 197 13.39 -13.18 12.97
C GLY A 197 12.61 -14.01 13.99
N LYS A 198 12.93 -15.31 14.13
CA LYS A 198 12.19 -16.24 15.00
C LYS A 198 12.32 -15.96 16.50
N LEU A 199 13.33 -15.19 16.92
CA LEU A 199 13.52 -14.74 18.30
C LEU A 199 12.78 -13.41 18.58
N LYS A 200 12.10 -12.83 17.59
CA LYS A 200 11.27 -11.64 17.74
C LYS A 200 9.79 -11.99 17.64
N ASP A 201 9.03 -11.42 18.56
CA ASP A 201 7.58 -11.35 18.43
C ASP A 201 7.24 -10.32 17.34
N GLY A 202 6.40 -10.74 16.40
CA GLY A 202 6.02 -9.91 15.27
C GLY A 202 5.24 -10.71 14.22
N ASP A 203 4.53 -9.99 13.38
CA ASP A 203 3.78 -10.54 12.25
C ASP A 203 4.15 -9.76 10.99
N PRO A 204 4.88 -10.36 10.03
CA PRO A 204 5.29 -9.66 8.82
C PRO A 204 4.08 -9.16 7.99
N TYR A 205 2.91 -9.81 8.10
CA TYR A 205 1.69 -9.30 7.45
C TYR A 205 1.22 -7.99 8.07
N LYS A 206 1.30 -7.86 9.41
CA LYS A 206 0.94 -6.63 10.10
C LYS A 206 1.89 -5.50 9.77
N MET A 207 3.19 -5.79 9.70
CA MET A 207 4.19 -4.78 9.34
C MET A 207 3.98 -4.21 7.93
N ILE A 208 3.67 -5.06 6.94
CA ILE A 208 3.29 -4.57 5.59
C ILE A 208 1.99 -3.76 5.64
N ALA A 209 1.00 -4.23 6.38
CA ALA A 209 -0.27 -3.53 6.51
C ALA A 209 -0.12 -2.15 7.17
N GLU A 210 0.75 -2.04 8.18
CA GLU A 210 1.10 -0.80 8.86
C GLU A 210 1.82 0.17 7.93
N GLU A 211 2.75 -0.30 7.09
CA GLU A 211 3.42 0.53 6.08
C GLU A 211 2.42 1.11 5.07
N ILE A 212 1.53 0.27 4.51
CA ILE A 212 0.48 0.71 3.58
C ILE A 212 -0.46 1.71 4.28
N ALA A 213 -0.82 1.46 5.53
CA ALA A 213 -1.69 2.35 6.29
C ALA A 213 -1.02 3.68 6.67
N ALA A 214 0.28 3.67 6.97
CA ALA A 214 1.08 4.89 7.18
C ALA A 214 1.11 5.76 5.92
N GLN A 215 1.18 5.14 4.74
CA GLN A 215 1.09 5.87 3.48
C GLN A 215 -0.29 6.50 3.27
N LEU A 216 -1.37 5.81 3.65
CA LEU A 216 -2.71 6.42 3.64
C LEU A 216 -2.82 7.57 4.66
N ASP A 217 -2.24 7.41 5.85
CA ASP A 217 -2.19 8.47 6.87
C ASP A 217 -1.52 9.74 6.33
N ASN A 218 -0.41 9.59 5.61
CA ASN A 218 0.26 10.69 4.92
C ASN A 218 -0.66 11.37 3.90
N PHE A 219 -1.38 10.60 3.07
CA PHE A 219 -2.32 11.15 2.10
C PHE A 219 -3.46 11.92 2.77
N LEU A 220 -3.99 11.42 3.88
CA LEU A 220 -5.10 12.07 4.59
C LEU A 220 -4.66 13.35 5.31
N LYS A 221 -3.42 13.41 5.82
CA LYS A 221 -2.84 14.62 6.44
C LYS A 221 -2.58 15.75 5.45
N SER A 222 -2.29 15.41 4.20
CA SER A 222 -1.99 16.37 3.13
C SER A 222 -3.19 16.70 2.25
N SER A 223 -4.38 16.17 2.57
CA SER A 223 -5.65 16.38 1.86
C SER A 223 -6.49 17.51 2.44
#